data_AF-A0A2V8CDZ2-F1
#
_entry.id   AF-A0A2V8CDZ2-F1
#
_cell.length_a   1.000
_cell.length_b   1.000
_cell.length_c   1.000
_cell.angle_alpha   90.00
_cell.angle_beta   90.00
_cell.angle_gamma   90.00
#
_symmetry.space_group_name_H-M   'P 1'
#
loop_
_entity.id
_entity.type
_entity.pdbx_description
1 polymer ?
#
loop_
_entity_poly.entity_id
_entity_poly.type
_entity_poly.pdbx_seq_one_letter_code
_entity_poly.pdbx_strand_id
1 'polypeptide(L)'
;MWLLDKERRELAASKSWWVMLLAMGPLVGVSFISAVRTYAEASGLNGTAAGVGEAFSPLVGVWAPTFSACELAAAFLLPFVGIRLVSGDRQSGALKLELQHPMPAFVRLGAKAMVLLSAWIVASLAPLIAVVLWRSYGGAIYLPELATVAAGHLLNAGLTVALAASTAAITEHPSTAAILTLTVTVGTWIVNFIAAVQGGVWERVAGYTPTAMVGEFQHALVRLDVVSIAAALIASGLVVAAIWLRLGMPVRRRAYESIALGALTAATLFACTFITSSWDFSENRMNSFARADEEALEQIHAPLSIEAHLAPEDPRRVDLERRALSKLRRVMPQAQVRYVSATSIGIFEQTSQHYGEIWYDLGGKRAMNRATTAEGVLEAIYDLAGMKPPVETDEIFRGHPLAVAPKGAAAVFYGIWPALVVAGAFFVRRRRA
;
A
#
# COMPACT_ATOMS: atom_id res chain seq x y z
N MET A 1 0.95 -13.58 28.96
CA MET A 1 2.42 -13.47 28.78
C MET A 1 3.05 -14.78 28.31
N TRP A 2 2.76 -15.93 28.93
CA TRP A 2 3.35 -17.23 28.53
C TRP A 2 3.21 -17.57 27.04
N LEU A 3 2.01 -17.40 26.47
CA LEU A 3 1.74 -17.71 25.06
C LEU A 3 2.63 -16.90 24.09
N LEU A 4 2.80 -15.60 24.32
CA LEU A 4 3.67 -14.76 23.49
C LEU A 4 5.14 -15.19 23.56
N ASP A 5 5.59 -15.61 24.73
CA ASP A 5 6.96 -16.11 24.93
C ASP A 5 7.17 -17.46 24.22
N LYS A 6 6.17 -18.36 24.26
CA LYS A 6 6.15 -19.58 23.45
C LYS A 6 6.26 -19.25 21.96
N GLU A 7 5.37 -18.42 21.43
CA GLU A 7 5.32 -18.07 20.01
C GLU A 7 6.61 -17.38 19.54
N ARG A 8 7.18 -16.49 20.36
CA ARG A 8 8.49 -15.86 20.08
C ARG A 8 9.60 -16.90 19.98
N ARG A 9 9.61 -17.90 20.86
CA ARG A 9 10.58 -19.00 20.79
C ARG A 9 10.39 -19.84 19.52
N GLU A 10 9.16 -20.13 19.12
CA GLU A 10 8.89 -20.89 17.90
C GLU A 10 9.34 -20.13 16.65
N LEU A 11 9.03 -18.84 16.56
CA LEU A 11 9.50 -17.96 15.50
C LEU A 11 11.03 -17.95 15.42
N ALA A 12 11.71 -17.78 16.55
CA ALA A 12 13.17 -17.77 16.60
C ALA A 12 13.80 -19.14 16.25
N ALA A 13 13.05 -20.24 16.37
CA ALA A 13 13.46 -21.56 15.87
C ALA A 13 13.28 -21.70 14.35
N SER A 14 12.37 -20.92 13.76
CA SER A 14 11.96 -21.07 12.37
C SER A 14 13.07 -20.66 11.41
N LYS A 15 13.46 -21.59 10.52
CA LYS A 15 14.41 -21.31 9.45
C LYS A 15 13.87 -20.27 8.46
N SER A 16 12.56 -20.27 8.19
CA SER A 16 11.96 -19.32 7.23
C SER A 16 12.10 -17.86 7.71
N TRP A 17 12.01 -17.62 9.02
CA TRP A 17 12.21 -16.29 9.59
C TRP A 17 13.64 -15.78 9.39
N TRP A 18 14.65 -16.62 9.71
CA TRP A 18 16.05 -16.26 9.50
C TRP A 18 16.42 -16.08 8.03
N VAL A 19 15.87 -16.90 7.13
CA VAL A 19 16.05 -16.75 5.68
C VAL A 19 15.45 -15.44 5.19
N MET A 20 14.24 -15.08 5.65
CA MET A 20 13.63 -13.81 5.29
C MET A 20 14.48 -12.63 5.79
N LEU A 21 14.90 -12.64 7.06
CA LEU A 21 15.80 -11.61 7.60
C LEU A 21 17.08 -11.49 6.79
N LEU A 22 17.68 -12.61 6.39
CA LEU A 22 18.90 -12.62 5.59
C LEU A 22 18.66 -11.95 4.22
N ALA A 23 17.52 -12.24 3.58
CA ALA A 23 17.16 -11.68 2.28
C ALA A 23 16.76 -10.19 2.34
N MET A 24 16.21 -9.71 3.46
CA MET A 24 15.80 -8.31 3.62
C MET A 24 16.95 -7.33 3.39
N GLY A 25 18.15 -7.62 3.88
CA GLY A 25 19.31 -6.74 3.72
C GLY A 25 19.67 -6.49 2.26
N PRO A 26 19.96 -7.53 1.47
CA PRO A 26 20.25 -7.37 0.05
C PRO A 26 19.10 -6.76 -0.76
N LEU A 27 17.84 -7.13 -0.49
CA LEU A 27 16.67 -6.58 -1.19
C LEU A 27 16.53 -5.07 -0.95
N VAL A 28 16.62 -4.63 0.30
CA VAL A 28 16.57 -3.20 0.64
C VAL A 28 17.81 -2.49 0.14
N GLY A 29 18.98 -3.12 0.26
CA GLY A 29 20.25 -2.57 -0.18
C GLY A 29 20.31 -2.27 -1.67
N VAL A 30 19.84 -3.19 -2.53
CA VAL A 30 19.80 -2.96 -3.98
C VAL A 30 18.85 -1.83 -4.33
N SER A 31 17.65 -1.80 -3.74
CA SER A 31 16.68 -0.75 -3.98
C SER A 31 17.18 0.62 -3.51
N PHE A 32 17.73 0.71 -2.29
CA PHE A 32 18.26 1.96 -1.73
C PHE A 32 19.46 2.49 -2.51
N ILE A 33 20.44 1.64 -2.82
CA ILE A 33 21.64 2.04 -3.57
C ILE A 33 21.25 2.56 -4.96
N SER A 34 20.31 1.88 -5.62
CA SER A 34 19.82 2.28 -6.95
C SER A 34 19.08 3.61 -6.88
N ALA A 35 18.16 3.75 -5.92
CA ALA A 35 17.41 4.97 -5.69
C ALA A 35 18.31 6.18 -5.42
N VAL A 36 19.30 6.04 -4.52
CA VAL A 36 20.26 7.11 -4.21
C VAL A 36 21.08 7.50 -5.43
N ARG A 37 21.53 6.53 -6.25
CA ARG A 37 22.27 6.83 -7.49
C ARG A 37 21.42 7.61 -8.48
N THR A 38 20.22 7.11 -8.79
CA THR A 38 19.30 7.77 -9.72
C THR A 38 18.91 9.16 -9.22
N TYR A 39 18.65 9.31 -7.92
CA TYR A 39 18.35 10.61 -7.31
C TYR A 39 19.52 11.59 -7.39
N ALA A 40 20.75 11.11 -7.15
CA ALA A 40 21.96 11.91 -7.23
C ALA A 40 22.30 12.35 -8.66
N GLU A 41 22.11 11.45 -9.64
CA GLU A 41 22.26 11.76 -11.06
C GLU A 41 21.26 12.82 -11.50
N ALA A 42 19.98 12.65 -11.15
CA ALA A 42 18.95 13.65 -11.43
C ALA A 42 19.26 15.00 -10.77
N SER A 43 19.74 14.99 -9.52
CA SER A 43 20.10 16.21 -8.78
C SER A 43 21.29 16.94 -9.42
N GLY A 44 22.26 16.21 -9.99
CA GLY A 44 23.46 16.77 -10.61
C GLY A 44 23.24 17.41 -12.00
N LEU A 45 22.16 17.04 -12.71
CA LEU A 45 21.89 17.43 -14.11
C LEU A 45 20.95 18.66 -14.25
N ASN A 46 21.05 19.65 -13.35
CA ASN A 46 20.20 20.86 -13.22
C ASN A 46 19.13 20.81 -12.11
N GLY A 47 19.43 20.25 -10.94
CA GLY A 47 18.51 20.14 -9.79
C GLY A 47 18.05 21.44 -9.12
N THR A 48 18.13 22.58 -9.83
CA THR A 48 17.78 23.93 -9.33
C THR A 48 16.93 24.75 -10.31
N ALA A 49 16.51 24.18 -11.45
CA ALA A 49 15.58 24.86 -12.34
C ALA A 49 14.21 25.08 -11.66
N ALA A 50 13.64 26.27 -11.80
CA ALA A 50 12.34 26.62 -11.23
C ALA A 50 11.24 25.67 -11.76
N GLY A 51 10.37 25.19 -10.88
CA GLY A 51 9.26 24.28 -11.22
C GLY A 51 9.60 22.78 -11.23
N VAL A 52 10.85 22.38 -10.93
CA VAL A 52 11.29 20.97 -10.92
C VAL A 52 11.31 20.37 -9.50
N GLY A 53 10.87 21.12 -8.48
CA GLY A 53 11.00 20.73 -7.07
C GLY A 53 10.34 19.39 -6.71
N GLU A 54 9.21 19.05 -7.33
CA GLU A 54 8.55 17.75 -7.14
C GLU A 54 9.43 16.57 -7.54
N ALA A 55 10.23 16.72 -8.61
CA ALA A 55 11.15 15.67 -9.06
C ALA A 55 12.28 15.41 -8.05
N PHE A 56 12.52 16.36 -7.14
CA PHE A 56 13.48 16.26 -6.04
C PHE A 56 12.78 16.09 -4.68
N SER A 57 11.62 15.42 -4.66
CA SER A 57 11.03 14.91 -3.43
C SER A 57 11.70 13.59 -3.01
N PRO A 58 12.33 13.51 -1.81
CA PRO A 58 12.89 12.25 -1.31
C PRO A 58 11.85 11.14 -1.14
N LEU A 59 10.57 11.46 -0.94
CA LEU A 59 9.47 10.50 -0.87
C LEU A 59 9.42 9.61 -2.11
N VAL A 60 9.30 10.24 -3.28
CA VAL A 60 9.15 9.54 -4.55
C VAL A 60 10.51 9.03 -5.04
N GLY A 61 11.56 9.83 -4.86
CA GLY A 61 12.88 9.53 -5.41
C GLY A 61 13.71 8.51 -4.61
N VAL A 62 13.49 8.40 -3.30
CA VAL A 62 14.31 7.57 -2.40
C VAL A 62 13.46 6.61 -1.56
N TRP A 63 12.42 7.10 -0.87
CA TRP A 63 11.67 6.30 0.10
C TRP A 63 10.78 5.24 -0.55
N ALA A 64 9.93 5.62 -1.50
CA ALA A 64 9.05 4.67 -2.18
C ALA A 64 9.84 3.53 -2.86
N PRO A 65 10.92 3.79 -3.63
CA PRO A 65 11.75 2.72 -4.18
C PRO A 65 12.42 1.85 -3.10
N THR A 66 12.96 2.46 -2.03
CA THR A 66 13.64 1.71 -0.96
C THR A 66 12.68 0.77 -0.24
N PHE A 67 11.47 1.25 0.07
CA PHE A 67 10.46 0.48 0.76
C PHE A 67 9.71 -0.50 -0.16
N SER A 68 9.75 -0.34 -1.49
CA SER A 68 9.21 -1.36 -2.43
C SER A 68 9.84 -2.75 -2.25
N ALA A 69 11.09 -2.83 -1.76
CA ALA A 69 11.71 -4.10 -1.36
C ALA A 69 10.91 -4.82 -0.26
N CYS A 70 10.25 -4.07 0.63
CA CYS A 70 9.38 -4.62 1.66
C CYS A 70 8.08 -5.19 1.06
N GLU A 71 7.57 -4.66 -0.04
CA GLU A 71 6.43 -5.30 -0.74
C GLU A 71 6.81 -6.66 -1.29
N LEU A 72 7.99 -6.79 -1.91
CA LEU A 72 8.47 -8.09 -2.40
C LEU A 72 8.64 -9.08 -1.24
N ALA A 73 9.23 -8.64 -0.12
CA ALA A 73 9.36 -9.48 1.06
C ALA A 73 7.99 -9.87 1.65
N ALA A 74 7.03 -8.94 1.72
CA ALA A 74 5.68 -9.22 2.16
C ALA A 74 4.95 -10.19 1.23
N ALA A 75 5.09 -10.05 -0.09
CA ALA A 75 4.40 -10.92 -1.05
C ALA A 75 5.01 -12.33 -1.15
N PHE A 76 6.33 -12.45 -1.04
CA PHE A 76 7.06 -13.69 -1.38
C PHE A 76 7.76 -14.39 -0.22
N LEU A 77 8.10 -13.70 0.87
CA LEU A 77 8.88 -14.30 1.97
C LEU A 77 8.09 -14.43 3.26
N LEU A 78 7.38 -13.37 3.66
CA LEU A 78 6.55 -13.31 4.86
C LEU A 78 5.46 -14.41 4.90
N PRO A 79 4.83 -14.83 3.79
CA PRO A 79 3.87 -15.93 3.80
C PRO A 79 4.45 -17.21 4.40
N PHE A 80 5.68 -17.57 4.05
CA PHE A 80 6.34 -18.78 4.53
C PHE A 80 6.66 -18.71 6.03
N VAL A 81 6.90 -17.51 6.57
CA VAL A 81 7.06 -17.30 8.01
C VAL A 81 5.72 -17.50 8.73
N GLY A 82 4.66 -16.87 8.22
CA GLY A 82 3.31 -16.98 8.78
C GLY A 82 2.76 -18.42 8.72
N ILE A 83 2.84 -19.05 7.55
CA ILE A 83 2.42 -20.45 7.35
C ILE A 83 3.18 -21.37 8.30
N ARG A 84 4.50 -21.20 8.45
CA ARG A 84 5.29 -22.08 9.34
C ARG A 84 4.87 -21.92 10.80
N LEU A 85 4.60 -20.70 11.26
CA LEU A 85 4.19 -20.43 12.64
C LEU A 85 2.79 -20.99 12.93
N VAL A 86 1.87 -20.95 11.96
CA VAL A 86 0.49 -21.46 12.14
C VAL A 86 0.42 -22.98 11.96
N SER A 87 1.10 -23.53 10.95
CA SER A 87 1.07 -24.97 10.67
C SER A 87 1.97 -25.80 11.59
N GLY A 88 3.00 -25.19 12.19
CA GLY A 88 3.98 -25.89 13.04
C GLY A 88 3.34 -26.61 14.23
N ASP A 89 2.38 -25.98 14.90
CA ASP A 89 1.66 -26.60 16.02
C ASP A 89 0.81 -27.79 15.60
N ARG A 90 0.21 -27.71 14.40
CA ARG A 90 -0.62 -28.78 13.86
C ARG A 90 0.23 -29.99 13.45
N GLN A 91 1.39 -29.74 12.83
CA GLN A 91 2.31 -30.81 12.41
C GLN A 91 3.00 -31.52 13.58
N SER A 92 3.35 -30.78 14.62
CA SER A 92 3.99 -31.35 15.82
C SER A 92 3.01 -32.00 16.78
N GLY A 93 1.69 -31.82 16.57
CA GLY A 93 0.66 -32.23 17.52
C GLY A 93 0.50 -31.31 18.73
N ALA A 94 1.35 -30.28 18.87
CA ALA A 94 1.27 -29.29 19.95
C ALA A 94 -0.09 -28.58 20.00
N LEU A 95 -0.76 -28.39 18.85
CA LEU A 95 -2.09 -27.80 18.80
C LEU A 95 -3.12 -28.58 19.64
N LYS A 96 -3.00 -29.92 19.71
CA LYS A 96 -3.89 -30.76 20.53
C LYS A 96 -3.66 -30.51 22.02
N LEU A 97 -2.42 -30.29 22.43
CA LEU A 97 -2.05 -29.96 23.81
C LEU A 97 -2.53 -28.56 24.18
N GLU A 98 -2.35 -27.58 23.29
CA GLU A 98 -2.82 -26.21 23.52
C GLU A 98 -4.34 -26.11 23.66
N LEU A 99 -5.08 -26.95 22.95
CA LEU A 99 -6.54 -27.00 23.03
C LEU A 99 -7.06 -27.52 24.37
N GLN A 100 -6.21 -28.18 25.17
CA GLN A 100 -6.58 -28.60 26.53
C GLN A 100 -6.59 -27.42 27.51
N HIS A 101 -5.89 -26.33 27.18
CA HIS A 101 -6.01 -25.10 27.94
C HIS A 101 -7.31 -24.36 27.57
N PRO A 102 -8.01 -23.74 28.54
CA PRO A 102 -9.25 -22.99 28.32
C PRO A 102 -8.97 -21.63 27.66
N MET A 103 -8.33 -21.64 26.49
CA MET A 103 -8.00 -20.44 25.72
C MET A 103 -8.80 -20.42 24.40
N PRO A 104 -9.54 -19.34 24.12
CA PRO A 104 -10.27 -19.22 22.86
C PRO A 104 -9.30 -19.20 21.67
N ALA A 105 -9.74 -19.73 20.53
CA ALA A 105 -8.91 -19.83 19.31
C ALA A 105 -8.42 -18.46 18.83
N PHE A 106 -9.24 -17.41 19.02
CA PHE A 106 -8.89 -16.04 18.67
C PHE A 106 -7.69 -15.50 19.46
N VAL A 107 -7.58 -15.82 20.76
CA VAL A 107 -6.43 -15.38 21.58
C VAL A 107 -5.14 -16.08 21.13
N ARG A 108 -5.23 -17.37 20.79
CA ARG A 108 -4.09 -18.13 20.25
C ARG A 108 -3.58 -17.57 18.94
N LEU A 109 -4.51 -17.31 18.02
CA LEU A 109 -4.15 -16.72 16.75
C LEU A 109 -3.68 -15.26 16.89
N GLY A 110 -4.30 -14.48 17.77
CA GLY A 110 -3.89 -13.11 18.06
C GLY A 110 -2.44 -13.04 18.55
N ALA A 111 -2.02 -13.96 19.43
CA ALA A 111 -0.62 -14.04 19.86
C ALA A 111 0.33 -14.33 18.69
N LYS A 112 -0.03 -15.25 17.79
CA LYS A 112 0.74 -15.54 16.57
C LYS A 112 0.85 -14.32 15.66
N ALA A 113 -0.28 -13.64 15.42
CA ALA A 113 -0.31 -12.42 14.61
C ALA A 113 0.57 -11.32 15.22
N MET A 114 0.51 -11.09 16.54
CA MET A 114 1.37 -10.12 17.23
C MET A 114 2.86 -10.46 17.12
N VAL A 115 3.23 -11.74 17.23
CA VAL A 115 4.62 -12.19 17.06
C VAL A 115 5.08 -12.04 15.62
N LEU A 116 4.24 -12.32 14.62
CA LEU A 116 4.55 -12.09 13.21
C LEU A 116 4.69 -10.60 12.87
N LEU A 117 3.84 -9.74 13.43
CA LEU A 117 3.99 -8.28 13.28
C LEU A 117 5.26 -7.76 13.97
N SER A 118 5.60 -8.30 15.15
CA SER A 118 6.86 -7.99 15.82
C SER A 118 8.06 -8.45 15.00
N ALA A 119 7.96 -9.62 14.36
CA ALA A 119 8.96 -10.09 13.41
C ALA A 119 9.10 -9.11 12.25
N TRP A 120 7.98 -8.68 11.66
CA TRP A 120 7.99 -7.69 10.59
C TRP A 120 8.71 -6.39 11.00
N ILE A 121 8.43 -5.86 12.20
CA ILE A 121 9.13 -4.68 12.73
C ILE A 121 10.64 -4.90 12.81
N VAL A 122 11.09 -6.10 13.23
CA VAL A 122 12.52 -6.44 13.23
C VAL A 122 13.08 -6.52 11.81
N ALA A 123 12.33 -7.07 10.85
CA ALA A 123 12.73 -7.06 9.44
C ALA A 123 12.81 -5.63 8.87
N SER A 124 11.95 -4.73 9.33
CA SER A 124 11.95 -3.29 9.01
C SER A 124 13.16 -2.53 9.58
N LEU A 125 14.06 -3.18 10.34
CA LEU A 125 15.36 -2.59 10.67
C LEU A 125 16.23 -2.37 9.43
N ALA A 126 16.08 -3.19 8.37
CA ALA A 126 16.81 -3.00 7.11
C ALA A 126 16.48 -1.64 6.44
N PRO A 127 15.21 -1.29 6.16
CA PRO A 127 14.89 0.05 5.64
C PRO A 127 15.17 1.16 6.67
N LEU A 128 15.08 0.91 7.98
CA LEU A 128 15.50 1.91 8.98
C LEU A 128 16.99 2.24 8.87
N ILE A 129 17.85 1.26 8.62
CA ILE A 129 19.28 1.49 8.35
C ILE A 129 19.47 2.33 7.09
N ALA A 130 18.65 2.12 6.05
CA ALA A 130 18.67 2.96 4.84
C ALA A 130 18.33 4.43 5.16
N VAL A 131 17.34 4.66 6.04
CA VAL A 131 16.99 6.01 6.52
C VAL A 131 18.16 6.67 7.26
N VAL A 132 18.84 5.93 8.14
CA VAL A 132 20.02 6.43 8.86
C VAL A 132 21.16 6.76 7.89
N LEU A 133 21.41 5.91 6.90
CA LEU A 133 22.44 6.14 5.88
C LEU A 133 22.11 7.38 5.04
N TRP A 134 20.87 7.53 4.57
CA TRP A 134 20.43 8.72 3.86
C TRP A 134 20.65 9.99 4.66
N ARG A 135 20.27 10.00 5.95
CA ARG A 135 20.53 11.13 6.84
C ARG A 135 22.03 11.43 6.95
N SER A 136 22.87 10.40 7.04
CA SER A 136 24.32 10.55 7.12
C SER A 136 24.95 11.13 5.84
N TYR A 137 24.29 10.96 4.70
CA TYR A 137 24.71 11.56 3.42
C TYR A 137 24.28 13.02 3.27
N GLY A 138 23.57 13.60 4.25
CA GLY A 138 22.99 14.94 4.18
C GLY A 138 21.56 14.98 3.66
N GLY A 139 20.92 13.82 3.48
CA GLY A 139 19.56 13.69 2.99
C GLY A 139 18.51 14.33 3.91
N ALA A 140 17.51 14.95 3.29
CA ALA A 140 16.34 15.47 3.97
C ALA A 140 15.39 14.34 4.41
N ILE A 141 14.78 14.52 5.57
CA ILE A 141 13.78 13.59 6.12
C ILE A 141 12.59 14.41 6.59
N TYR A 142 11.44 14.18 5.97
CA TYR A 142 10.17 14.63 6.48
C TYR A 142 9.48 13.46 7.21
N LEU A 143 9.32 13.59 8.53
CA LEU A 143 8.83 12.49 9.38
C LEU A 143 7.40 12.03 9.05
N PRO A 144 6.43 12.92 8.73
CA PRO A 144 5.08 12.49 8.37
C PRO A 144 5.04 11.58 7.15
N GLU A 145 5.84 11.88 6.12
CA GLU A 145 6.01 11.03 4.94
C GLU A 145 6.54 9.64 5.31
N LEU A 146 7.65 9.59 6.06
CA LEU A 146 8.27 8.33 6.46
C LEU A 146 7.33 7.47 7.32
N ALA A 147 6.61 8.11 8.25
CA ALA A 147 5.62 7.43 9.09
C ALA A 147 4.47 6.86 8.26
N THR A 148 4.01 7.60 7.26
CA THR A 148 2.94 7.17 6.34
C THR A 148 3.38 5.96 5.52
N VAL A 149 4.55 6.02 4.91
CA VAL A 149 5.14 4.88 4.17
C VAL A 149 5.26 3.65 5.08
N ALA A 150 5.85 3.82 6.27
CA ALA A 150 6.01 2.72 7.23
C ALA A 150 4.66 2.11 7.65
N ALA A 151 3.63 2.93 7.87
CA ALA A 151 2.28 2.47 8.19
C ALA A 151 1.66 1.65 7.06
N GLY A 152 1.82 2.08 5.81
CA GLY A 152 1.35 1.33 4.63
C GLY A 152 1.99 -0.06 4.52
N HIS A 153 3.30 -0.16 4.72
CA HIS A 153 3.99 -1.46 4.70
C HIS A 153 3.65 -2.34 5.91
N LEU A 154 3.36 -1.76 7.08
CA LEU A 154 2.85 -2.51 8.24
C LEU A 154 1.46 -3.08 7.97
N LEU A 155 0.58 -2.30 7.35
CA LEU A 155 -0.76 -2.72 6.95
C LEU A 155 -0.70 -3.86 5.93
N ASN A 156 0.19 -3.76 4.93
CA ASN A 156 0.42 -4.81 3.94
C ASN A 156 0.97 -6.11 4.57
N ALA A 157 1.89 -5.99 5.53
CA ALA A 157 2.35 -7.15 6.30
C ALA A 157 1.21 -7.81 7.08
N GLY A 158 0.31 -7.01 7.66
CA GLY A 158 -0.91 -7.50 8.29
C GLY A 158 -1.80 -8.30 7.34
N LEU A 159 -2.06 -7.78 6.13
CA LEU A 159 -2.83 -8.47 5.08
C LEU A 159 -2.21 -9.82 4.73
N THR A 160 -0.89 -9.83 4.55
CA THR A 160 -0.13 -11.03 4.23
C THR A 160 -0.20 -12.05 5.37
N VAL A 161 -0.04 -11.61 6.62
CA VAL A 161 -0.12 -12.48 7.80
C VAL A 161 -1.51 -13.11 7.93
N ALA A 162 -2.57 -12.33 7.72
CA ALA A 162 -3.94 -12.84 7.77
C ALA A 162 -4.23 -13.86 6.64
N LEU A 163 -3.74 -13.59 5.42
CA LEU A 163 -3.85 -14.51 4.29
C LEU A 163 -3.05 -15.80 4.53
N ALA A 164 -1.81 -15.70 4.98
CA ALA A 164 -0.96 -16.84 5.30
C ALA A 164 -1.56 -17.70 6.43
N ALA A 165 -2.11 -17.06 7.46
CA ALA A 165 -2.76 -17.75 8.56
C ALA A 165 -4.05 -18.48 8.12
N SER A 166 -4.89 -17.83 7.30
CA SER A 166 -6.14 -18.42 6.83
C SER A 166 -5.90 -19.63 5.92
N THR A 167 -5.00 -19.52 4.95
CA THR A 167 -4.63 -20.63 4.06
C THR A 167 -3.96 -21.77 4.83
N ALA A 168 -3.09 -21.48 5.79
CA ALA A 168 -2.46 -22.49 6.63
C ALA A 168 -3.43 -23.20 7.58
N ALA A 169 -4.50 -22.53 8.01
CA ALA A 169 -5.54 -23.13 8.84
C ALA A 169 -6.49 -24.03 8.03
N ILE A 170 -6.83 -23.60 6.81
CA ILE A 170 -7.74 -24.33 5.90
C ILE A 170 -7.06 -25.60 5.37
N THR A 171 -5.80 -25.51 5.00
CA THR A 171 -5.06 -26.63 4.39
C THR A 171 -4.46 -27.56 5.43
N GLU A 172 -4.25 -28.82 5.05
CA GLU A 172 -3.61 -29.80 5.93
C GLU A 172 -2.08 -29.77 5.83
N HIS A 173 -1.55 -29.39 4.66
CA HIS A 173 -0.12 -29.40 4.38
C HIS A 173 0.42 -27.98 4.13
N PRO A 174 1.56 -27.57 4.73
CA PRO A 174 2.12 -26.23 4.54
C PRO A 174 2.44 -25.89 3.08
N SER A 175 2.81 -26.89 2.27
CA SER A 175 3.08 -26.70 0.84
C SER A 175 1.82 -26.24 0.09
N THR A 176 0.66 -26.81 0.40
CA THR A 176 -0.62 -26.39 -0.20
C THR A 176 -1.01 -24.98 0.27
N ALA A 177 -0.78 -24.66 1.55
CA ALA A 177 -0.97 -23.30 2.07
C ALA A 177 -0.14 -22.27 1.31
N ALA A 178 1.13 -22.62 1.03
CA ALA A 178 2.05 -21.76 0.30
C ALA A 178 1.60 -21.54 -1.15
N ILE A 179 1.21 -22.62 -1.85
CA ILE A 179 0.67 -22.51 -3.22
C ILE A 179 -0.55 -21.57 -3.23
N LEU A 180 -1.53 -21.80 -2.35
CA LEU A 180 -2.73 -20.96 -2.30
C LEU A 180 -2.42 -19.50 -1.96
N THR A 181 -1.52 -19.26 -0.99
CA THR A 181 -1.13 -17.90 -0.62
C THR A 181 -0.47 -17.19 -1.78
N LEU A 182 0.49 -17.84 -2.46
CA LEU A 182 1.18 -17.28 -3.62
C LEU A 182 0.24 -17.07 -4.80
N THR A 183 -0.71 -17.97 -5.04
CA THR A 183 -1.74 -17.78 -6.07
C THR A 183 -2.54 -16.51 -5.81
N VAL A 184 -2.89 -16.22 -4.55
CA VAL A 184 -3.61 -14.98 -4.21
C VAL A 184 -2.69 -13.76 -4.36
N THR A 185 -1.48 -13.77 -3.79
CA THR A 185 -0.58 -12.60 -3.85
C THR A 185 -0.18 -12.28 -5.29
N VAL A 186 0.23 -13.27 -6.08
CA VAL A 186 0.54 -13.08 -7.51
C VAL A 186 -0.73 -12.76 -8.32
N GLY A 187 -1.87 -13.36 -7.98
CA GLY A 187 -3.15 -13.08 -8.64
C GLY A 187 -3.57 -11.62 -8.53
N THR A 188 -3.27 -10.96 -7.40
CA THR A 188 -3.55 -9.50 -7.27
C THR A 188 -2.75 -8.65 -8.24
N TRP A 189 -1.54 -9.06 -8.64
CA TRP A 189 -0.78 -8.36 -9.68
C TRP A 189 -1.40 -8.52 -11.06
N ILE A 190 -1.94 -9.70 -11.36
CA ILE A 190 -2.68 -9.96 -12.61
C ILE A 190 -3.92 -9.05 -12.68
N VAL A 191 -4.63 -8.86 -11.56
CA VAL A 191 -5.78 -7.94 -11.49
C VAL A 191 -5.35 -6.51 -11.83
N ASN A 192 -4.22 -6.04 -11.30
CA ASN A 192 -3.68 -4.71 -11.64
C ASN A 192 -3.36 -4.57 -13.13
N PHE A 193 -2.80 -5.61 -13.75
CA PHE A 193 -2.52 -5.61 -15.19
C PHE A 193 -3.81 -5.56 -16.03
N ILE A 194 -4.82 -6.38 -15.69
CA ILE A 194 -6.12 -6.38 -16.38
C ILE A 194 -6.80 -5.02 -16.24
N ALA A 195 -6.77 -4.44 -15.06
CA ALA A 195 -7.35 -3.13 -14.77
C ALA A 195 -6.74 -2.02 -15.60
N ALA A 196 -5.43 -2.04 -15.82
CA ALA A 196 -4.74 -1.06 -16.66
C ALA A 196 -5.18 -1.09 -18.13
N VAL A 197 -5.76 -2.20 -18.60
CA VAL A 197 -6.21 -2.38 -19.99
C VAL A 197 -7.72 -2.22 -20.15
N GLN A 198 -8.52 -2.77 -19.24
CA GLN A 198 -9.98 -2.84 -19.40
C GLN A 198 -10.75 -1.74 -18.65
N GLY A 199 -10.12 -1.07 -17.68
CA GLY A 199 -10.78 -0.06 -16.85
C GLY A 199 -12.00 -0.57 -16.07
N GLY A 200 -12.86 0.35 -15.62
CA GLY A 200 -14.22 0.06 -15.16
C GLY A 200 -14.30 -0.71 -13.84
N VAL A 201 -14.94 -1.88 -13.83
CA VAL A 201 -15.05 -2.70 -12.60
C VAL A 201 -13.67 -3.23 -12.18
N TRP A 202 -12.82 -3.61 -13.14
CA TRP A 202 -11.48 -4.11 -12.85
C TRP A 202 -10.59 -3.06 -12.22
N GLU A 203 -10.69 -1.81 -12.68
CA GLU A 203 -10.02 -0.64 -12.09
C GLU A 203 -10.43 -0.41 -10.63
N ARG A 204 -11.73 -0.50 -10.33
CA ARG A 204 -12.24 -0.40 -8.95
C ARG A 204 -11.71 -1.51 -8.06
N VAL A 205 -11.65 -2.74 -8.55
CA VAL A 205 -11.13 -3.88 -7.78
C VAL A 205 -9.61 -3.76 -7.59
N ALA A 206 -8.89 -3.36 -8.65
CA ALA A 206 -7.44 -3.17 -8.62
C ALA A 206 -7.00 -2.10 -7.60
N GLY A 207 -7.80 -1.04 -7.43
CA GLY A 207 -7.58 0.01 -6.43
C GLY A 207 -7.49 -0.49 -4.98
N TYR A 208 -7.97 -1.72 -4.69
CA TYR A 208 -7.89 -2.35 -3.37
C TYR A 208 -6.96 -3.56 -3.33
N THR A 209 -6.10 -3.76 -4.34
CA THR A 209 -5.03 -4.76 -4.25
C THR A 209 -3.95 -4.30 -3.29
N PRO A 210 -3.22 -5.20 -2.60
CA PRO A 210 -2.21 -4.81 -1.63
C PRO A 210 -1.16 -3.82 -2.17
N THR A 211 -0.73 -4.00 -3.42
CA THR A 211 0.21 -3.08 -4.08
C THR A 211 -0.41 -1.70 -4.34
N ALA A 212 -1.66 -1.63 -4.81
CA ALA A 212 -2.33 -0.35 -4.99
C ALA A 212 -2.54 0.38 -3.65
N MET A 213 -2.97 -0.36 -2.62
CA MET A 213 -3.16 0.18 -1.28
C MET A 213 -1.86 0.77 -0.71
N VAL A 214 -0.73 0.04 -0.82
CA VAL A 214 0.59 0.54 -0.39
C VAL A 214 1.04 1.74 -1.22
N GLY A 215 0.71 1.75 -2.52
CA GLY A 215 1.00 2.86 -3.42
C GLY A 215 0.49 4.20 -2.92
N GLU A 216 -0.70 4.26 -2.31
CA GLU A 216 -1.23 5.51 -1.72
C GLU A 216 -0.30 6.01 -0.60
N PHE A 217 0.14 5.13 0.30
CA PHE A 217 1.05 5.49 1.40
C PHE A 217 2.45 5.87 0.90
N GLN A 218 2.91 5.29 -0.20
CA GLN A 218 4.18 5.64 -0.85
C GLN A 218 4.17 7.05 -1.45
N HIS A 219 2.99 7.61 -1.70
CA HIS A 219 2.80 9.01 -2.08
C HIS A 219 2.29 9.85 -0.89
N ALA A 220 2.46 9.35 0.34
CA ALA A 220 2.07 10.00 1.59
C ALA A 220 0.58 10.36 1.69
N LEU A 221 -0.27 9.61 1.00
CA LEU A 221 -1.73 9.74 1.06
C LEU A 221 -2.31 8.64 1.95
N VAL A 222 -3.06 9.04 2.98
CA VAL A 222 -3.81 8.11 3.83
C VAL A 222 -5.29 8.26 3.54
N ARG A 223 -5.91 7.21 2.99
CA ARG A 223 -7.35 7.17 2.76
C ARG A 223 -8.05 6.22 3.73
N LEU A 224 -9.16 6.67 4.31
CA LEU A 224 -9.85 5.92 5.36
C LEU A 224 -10.56 4.68 4.80
N ASP A 225 -11.07 4.73 3.57
CA ASP A 225 -11.62 3.57 2.87
C ASP A 225 -10.58 2.45 2.71
N VAL A 226 -9.38 2.78 2.23
CA VAL A 226 -8.25 1.86 2.06
C VAL A 226 -7.86 1.24 3.40
N VAL A 227 -7.67 2.05 4.45
CA VAL A 227 -7.33 1.55 5.79
C VAL A 227 -8.42 0.64 6.34
N SER A 228 -9.69 1.03 6.20
CA SER A 228 -10.84 0.27 6.71
C SER A 228 -11.01 -1.06 5.99
N ILE A 229 -10.85 -1.07 4.66
CA ILE A 229 -10.90 -2.28 3.84
C ILE A 229 -9.76 -3.22 4.21
N ALA A 230 -8.53 -2.73 4.35
CA ALA A 230 -7.41 -3.56 4.78
C ALA A 230 -7.67 -4.14 6.18
N ALA A 231 -8.11 -3.32 7.13
CA ALA A 231 -8.42 -3.78 8.48
C ALA A 231 -9.52 -4.85 8.49
N ALA A 232 -10.58 -4.68 7.70
CA ALA A 232 -11.66 -5.66 7.56
C ALA A 232 -11.13 -6.98 6.96
N LEU A 233 -10.29 -6.93 5.93
CA LEU A 233 -9.67 -8.11 5.33
C LEU A 233 -8.72 -8.83 6.30
N ILE A 234 -7.91 -8.08 7.06
CA ILE A 234 -7.02 -8.62 8.09
C ILE A 234 -7.85 -9.35 9.16
N ALA A 235 -8.85 -8.66 9.72
CA ALA A 235 -9.71 -9.23 10.75
C ALA A 235 -10.41 -10.49 10.25
N SER A 236 -10.97 -10.45 9.04
CA SER A 236 -11.69 -11.58 8.44
C SER A 236 -10.75 -12.76 8.18
N GLY A 237 -9.56 -12.54 7.61
CA GLY A 237 -8.57 -13.60 7.40
C GLY A 237 -8.14 -14.26 8.72
N LEU A 238 -7.94 -13.48 9.77
CA LEU A 238 -7.65 -14.01 11.10
C LEU A 238 -8.84 -14.78 11.70
N VAL A 239 -10.08 -14.28 11.57
CA VAL A 239 -11.26 -15.01 12.06
C VAL A 239 -11.45 -16.32 11.30
N VAL A 240 -11.25 -16.35 9.97
CA VAL A 240 -11.24 -17.60 9.18
C VAL A 240 -10.19 -18.57 9.74
N ALA A 241 -8.97 -18.12 9.96
CA ALA A 241 -7.94 -18.97 10.54
C ALA A 241 -8.35 -19.53 11.91
N ALA A 242 -8.93 -18.71 12.79
CA ALA A 242 -9.41 -19.14 14.10
C ALA A 242 -10.57 -20.14 14.00
N ILE A 243 -11.49 -19.97 13.05
CA ILE A 243 -12.61 -20.89 12.78
C ILE A 243 -12.07 -22.27 12.42
N TRP A 244 -11.09 -22.33 11.52
CA TRP A 244 -10.57 -23.57 10.94
C TRP A 244 -9.57 -24.32 11.83
N LEU A 245 -8.93 -23.63 12.78
CA LEU A 245 -8.05 -24.23 13.80
C LEU A 245 -8.79 -24.95 14.95
N ARG A 246 -10.12 -24.78 15.08
CA ARG A 246 -10.91 -25.51 16.08
C ARG A 246 -11.00 -27.00 15.72
N LEU A 247 -10.42 -27.85 16.57
CA LEU A 247 -10.56 -29.31 16.46
C LEU A 247 -11.90 -29.78 17.07
N GLY A 248 -12.42 -30.90 16.58
CA GLY A 248 -13.67 -31.50 17.07
C GLY A 248 -14.97 -30.90 16.50
N MET A 249 -14.86 -29.82 15.70
CA MET A 249 -16.02 -29.20 15.05
C MET A 249 -16.28 -29.79 13.66
N PRO A 250 -17.53 -30.12 13.30
CA PRO A 250 -17.84 -30.65 11.98
C PRO A 250 -17.48 -29.64 10.89
N VAL A 251 -16.94 -30.12 9.77
CA VAL A 251 -16.52 -29.28 8.63
C VAL A 251 -17.68 -28.41 8.14
N ARG A 252 -18.91 -28.94 8.11
CA ARG A 252 -20.11 -28.19 7.71
C ARG A 252 -20.30 -26.92 8.54
N ARG A 253 -20.15 -26.99 9.85
CA ARG A 253 -20.31 -25.81 10.72
C ARG A 253 -19.23 -24.77 10.48
N ARG A 254 -17.97 -25.21 10.30
CA ARG A 254 -16.85 -24.31 9.94
C ARG A 254 -17.10 -23.62 8.59
N ALA A 255 -17.64 -24.35 7.62
CA ALA A 255 -18.02 -23.81 6.32
C ALA A 255 -19.14 -22.77 6.44
N TYR A 256 -20.23 -23.05 7.16
CA TYR A 256 -21.30 -22.08 7.38
C TYR A 256 -20.82 -20.81 8.09
N GLU A 257 -20.02 -20.94 9.15
CA GLU A 257 -19.43 -19.79 9.84
C GLU A 257 -18.50 -18.98 8.93
N SER A 258 -17.75 -19.64 8.04
CA SER A 258 -16.90 -18.96 7.05
C SER A 258 -17.71 -18.25 5.96
N ILE A 259 -18.82 -18.83 5.50
CA ILE A 259 -19.73 -18.21 4.52
C ILE A 259 -20.41 -16.99 5.13
N ALA A 260 -20.92 -17.11 6.36
CA ALA A 260 -21.54 -15.99 7.07
C ALA A 260 -20.54 -14.84 7.28
N LEU A 261 -19.30 -15.15 7.67
CA LEU A 261 -18.23 -14.17 7.76
C LEU A 261 -17.90 -13.55 6.40
N GLY A 262 -17.85 -14.34 5.33
CA GLY A 262 -17.61 -13.85 3.97
C GLY A 262 -18.69 -12.86 3.51
N ALA A 263 -19.96 -13.15 3.77
CA ALA A 263 -21.07 -12.24 3.48
C ALA A 263 -20.98 -10.94 4.29
N LEU A 264 -20.66 -11.03 5.59
CA LEU A 264 -20.44 -9.86 6.44
C LEU A 264 -19.24 -9.03 5.96
N THR A 265 -18.15 -9.69 5.55
CA THR A 265 -16.96 -9.04 5.00
C THR A 265 -17.33 -8.28 3.72
N ALA A 266 -18.02 -8.91 2.78
CA ALA A 266 -18.45 -8.27 1.54
C ALA A 266 -19.34 -7.04 1.79
N ALA A 267 -20.30 -7.15 2.72
CA ALA A 267 -21.14 -6.01 3.12
C ALA A 267 -20.31 -4.88 3.75
N THR A 268 -19.33 -5.22 4.59
CA THR A 268 -18.42 -4.24 5.22
C THR A 268 -17.55 -3.55 4.17
N LEU A 269 -16.97 -4.29 3.24
CA LEU A 269 -16.16 -3.74 2.15
C LEU A 269 -16.98 -2.78 1.28
N PHE A 270 -18.21 -3.15 0.93
CA PHE A 270 -19.12 -2.28 0.19
C PHE A 270 -19.44 -1.01 0.97
N ALA A 271 -19.75 -1.11 2.26
CA ALA A 271 -19.97 0.05 3.12
C ALA A 271 -18.74 0.99 3.20
N CYS A 272 -17.53 0.43 3.23
CA CYS A 272 -16.29 1.22 3.24
C CYS A 272 -16.09 2.04 1.96
N THR A 273 -16.65 1.63 0.82
CA THR A 273 -16.53 2.40 -0.44
C THR A 273 -17.24 3.76 -0.42
N PHE A 274 -18.11 4.01 0.56
CA PHE A 274 -18.76 5.30 0.75
C PHE A 274 -17.95 6.26 1.63
N ILE A 275 -16.82 5.81 2.18
CA ILE A 275 -15.93 6.64 2.98
C ILE A 275 -15.00 7.43 2.04
N THR A 276 -15.05 8.75 2.08
CA THR A 276 -14.23 9.62 1.20
C THR A 276 -13.10 10.35 1.94
N SER A 277 -13.05 10.25 3.27
CA SER A 277 -12.05 10.94 4.09
C SER A 277 -10.62 10.51 3.75
N SER A 278 -9.74 11.50 3.55
CA SER A 278 -8.32 11.28 3.26
C SER A 278 -7.46 12.43 3.77
N TRP A 279 -6.19 12.11 4.05
CA TRP A 279 -5.21 13.06 4.57
C TRP A 279 -3.93 12.98 3.74
N ASP A 280 -3.43 14.15 3.34
CA ASP A 280 -2.17 14.32 2.64
C ASP A 280 -1.07 14.66 3.65
N PHE A 281 -0.11 13.75 3.81
CA PHE A 281 1.06 13.92 4.68
C PHE A 281 2.33 14.23 3.89
N SER A 282 2.23 14.51 2.59
CA SER A 282 3.39 14.93 1.79
C SER A 282 3.88 16.33 2.17
N GLU A 283 5.19 16.55 2.13
CA GLU A 283 5.81 17.86 2.40
C GLU A 283 5.40 18.87 1.32
N ASN A 284 5.34 18.42 0.07
CA ASN A 284 5.04 19.23 -1.10
C ASN A 284 3.54 19.33 -1.43
N ARG A 285 2.66 18.77 -0.58
CA ARG A 285 1.21 18.75 -0.80
C ARG A 285 0.82 18.16 -2.16
N MET A 286 1.55 17.16 -2.66
CA MET A 286 1.33 16.60 -4.00
C MET A 286 -0.07 16.03 -4.21
N ASN A 287 -0.78 15.65 -3.14
CA ASN A 287 -2.13 15.09 -3.21
C ASN A 287 -3.22 16.15 -2.92
N SER A 288 -2.83 17.40 -2.72
CA SER A 288 -3.71 18.53 -2.36
C SER A 288 -3.61 19.64 -3.40
N PHE A 289 -4.60 20.53 -3.44
CA PHE A 289 -4.45 21.80 -4.13
C PHE A 289 -3.72 22.82 -3.25
N ALA A 290 -3.37 23.96 -3.83
CA ALA A 290 -2.92 25.12 -3.06
C ALA A 290 -4.01 25.49 -2.04
N ARG A 291 -3.61 25.97 -0.86
CA ARG A 291 -4.58 26.20 0.24
C ARG A 291 -5.67 27.19 -0.14
N ALA A 292 -5.30 28.23 -0.87
CA ALA A 292 -6.25 29.24 -1.33
C ALA A 292 -7.29 28.66 -2.31
N ASP A 293 -6.90 27.67 -3.13
CA ASP A 293 -7.83 26.95 -3.99
C ASP A 293 -8.76 26.04 -3.19
N GLU A 294 -8.23 25.34 -2.17
CA GLU A 294 -9.07 24.51 -1.29
C GLU A 294 -10.15 25.36 -0.60
N GLU A 295 -9.76 26.49 -0.03
CA GLU A 295 -10.68 27.44 0.62
C GLU A 295 -11.71 28.03 -0.34
N ALA A 296 -11.34 28.27 -1.60
CA ALA A 296 -12.26 28.78 -2.63
C ALA A 296 -13.23 27.68 -3.10
N LEU A 297 -12.74 26.47 -3.34
CA LEU A 297 -13.55 25.33 -3.76
C LEU A 297 -14.56 24.91 -2.67
N GLU A 298 -14.18 24.99 -1.39
CA GLU A 298 -15.08 24.71 -0.26
C GLU A 298 -16.30 25.65 -0.22
N GLN A 299 -16.21 26.85 -0.80
CA GLN A 299 -17.34 27.79 -0.89
C GLN A 299 -18.34 27.42 -1.99
N ILE A 300 -17.97 26.53 -2.91
CA ILE A 300 -18.83 26.07 -4.00
C ILE A 300 -19.74 24.94 -3.51
N HIS A 301 -20.99 25.27 -3.21
CA HIS A 301 -21.98 24.31 -2.72
C HIS A 301 -22.85 23.69 -3.83
N ALA A 302 -22.74 24.19 -5.07
CA ALA A 302 -23.49 23.67 -6.19
C ALA A 302 -22.97 22.28 -6.60
N PRO A 303 -23.85 21.35 -7.02
CA PRO A 303 -23.43 20.02 -7.43
C PRO A 303 -22.57 20.12 -8.70
N LEU A 304 -21.40 19.48 -8.67
CA LEU A 304 -20.44 19.40 -9.77
C LEU A 304 -20.48 18.00 -10.40
N SER A 305 -20.73 17.93 -11.71
CA SER A 305 -20.61 16.71 -12.51
C SER A 305 -19.58 16.91 -13.61
N ILE A 306 -18.65 15.97 -13.74
CA ILE A 306 -17.56 15.99 -14.70
C ILE A 306 -17.69 14.74 -15.58
N GLU A 307 -17.85 14.95 -16.88
CA GLU A 307 -17.90 13.87 -17.88
C GLU A 307 -16.64 13.92 -18.75
N ALA A 308 -15.78 12.91 -18.63
CA ALA A 308 -14.52 12.84 -19.36
C ALA A 308 -14.61 11.77 -20.46
N HIS A 309 -14.51 12.20 -21.72
CA HIS A 309 -14.55 11.33 -22.89
C HIS A 309 -13.14 10.85 -23.24
N LEU A 310 -12.58 10.03 -22.35
CA LEU A 310 -11.24 9.48 -22.47
C LEU A 310 -11.27 7.97 -22.24
N ALA A 311 -10.64 7.23 -23.14
CA ALA A 311 -10.49 5.78 -23.01
C ALA A 311 -9.65 5.41 -21.77
N PRO A 312 -9.83 4.21 -21.19
CA PRO A 312 -9.03 3.74 -20.05
C PRO A 312 -7.52 3.81 -20.24
N GLU A 313 -7.03 3.51 -21.44
CA GLU A 313 -5.61 3.51 -21.79
C GLU A 313 -5.06 4.88 -22.21
N ASP A 314 -5.90 5.91 -22.31
CA ASP A 314 -5.46 7.25 -22.69
C ASP A 314 -4.61 7.87 -21.55
N PRO A 315 -3.33 8.23 -21.79
CA PRO A 315 -2.48 8.83 -20.76
C PRO A 315 -3.08 10.10 -20.15
N ARG A 316 -3.86 10.86 -20.93
CA ARG A 316 -4.53 12.08 -20.46
C ARG A 316 -5.56 11.79 -19.38
N ARG A 317 -6.19 10.61 -19.38
CA ARG A 317 -7.11 10.19 -18.34
C ARG A 317 -6.37 10.00 -17.02
N VAL A 318 -5.21 9.36 -17.07
CA VAL A 318 -4.35 9.14 -15.89
C VAL A 318 -3.85 10.48 -15.35
N ASP A 319 -3.45 11.40 -16.23
CA ASP A 319 -3.04 12.74 -15.84
C ASP A 319 -4.19 13.52 -15.19
N LEU A 320 -5.37 13.53 -15.81
CA LEU A 320 -6.56 14.20 -15.27
C LEU A 320 -6.93 13.65 -13.88
N GLU A 321 -6.92 12.33 -13.72
CA GLU A 321 -7.24 11.67 -12.46
C GLU A 321 -6.21 11.98 -11.37
N ARG A 322 -4.91 11.83 -11.66
CA ARG A 322 -3.83 12.03 -10.69
C ARG A 322 -3.60 13.50 -10.35
N ARG A 323 -3.66 14.39 -11.33
CA ARG A 323 -3.29 15.80 -11.13
C ARG A 323 -4.45 16.65 -10.63
N ALA A 324 -5.69 16.30 -10.94
CA ALA A 324 -6.84 17.14 -10.64
C ALA A 324 -7.97 16.42 -9.90
N LEU A 325 -8.54 15.36 -10.48
CA LEU A 325 -9.80 14.80 -9.97
C LEU A 325 -9.66 14.11 -8.61
N SER A 326 -8.55 13.41 -8.38
CA SER A 326 -8.25 12.80 -7.07
C SER A 326 -8.16 13.87 -5.96
N LYS A 327 -7.51 14.99 -6.24
CA LYS A 327 -7.43 16.16 -5.33
C LYS A 327 -8.80 16.80 -5.12
N LEU A 328 -9.54 16.98 -6.21
CA LEU A 328 -10.88 17.58 -6.19
C LEU A 328 -11.86 16.79 -5.33
N ARG A 329 -11.84 15.46 -5.38
CA ARG A 329 -12.71 14.62 -4.52
C ARG A 329 -12.42 14.77 -3.03
N ARG A 330 -11.24 15.27 -2.65
CA ARG A 330 -10.89 15.54 -1.24
C ARG A 330 -11.54 16.82 -0.72
N VAL A 331 -11.65 17.84 -1.57
CA VAL A 331 -12.20 19.16 -1.23
C VAL A 331 -13.70 19.23 -1.52
N MET A 332 -14.13 18.64 -2.64
CA MET A 332 -15.52 18.58 -3.10
C MET A 332 -16.02 17.13 -3.14
N PRO A 333 -16.36 16.51 -1.99
CA PRO A 333 -16.70 15.08 -1.92
C PRO A 333 -17.99 14.70 -2.67
N GLN A 334 -18.83 15.69 -3.02
CA GLN A 334 -20.05 15.48 -3.80
C GLN A 334 -19.83 15.57 -5.31
N ALA A 335 -18.61 15.89 -5.77
CA ALA A 335 -18.29 15.95 -7.18
C ALA A 335 -18.39 14.56 -7.83
N GLN A 336 -19.21 14.45 -8.87
CA GLN A 336 -19.39 13.21 -9.61
C GLN A 336 -18.49 13.22 -10.85
N VAL A 337 -17.70 12.16 -11.04
CA VAL A 337 -16.87 11.98 -12.23
C VAL A 337 -17.37 10.76 -12.98
N ARG A 338 -17.70 10.94 -14.26
CA ARG A 338 -18.07 9.85 -15.17
C ARG A 338 -17.08 9.80 -16.32
N TYR A 339 -16.38 8.68 -16.44
CA TYR A 339 -15.63 8.36 -17.65
C TYR A 339 -16.57 7.76 -18.68
N VAL A 340 -16.60 8.37 -19.86
CA VAL A 340 -17.43 7.92 -20.98
C VAL A 340 -16.51 7.32 -22.02
N SER A 341 -16.58 6.00 -22.20
CA SER A 341 -15.91 5.26 -23.27
C SER A 341 -16.96 4.53 -24.11
N ALA A 342 -16.76 4.48 -25.43
CA ALA A 342 -17.69 3.81 -26.35
C ALA A 342 -17.49 2.28 -26.37
N THR A 343 -16.33 1.82 -25.93
CA THR A 343 -15.88 0.43 -25.91
C THR A 343 -15.21 0.12 -24.57
N SER A 344 -15.08 -1.17 -24.25
CA SER A 344 -14.42 -1.66 -23.03
C SER A 344 -12.89 -1.72 -23.13
N ILE A 345 -12.33 -1.48 -24.31
CA ILE A 345 -10.90 -1.62 -24.62
C ILE A 345 -10.30 -0.38 -25.30
N GLY A 346 -11.11 0.66 -25.52
CA GLY A 346 -10.73 1.93 -26.15
C GLY A 346 -10.26 1.90 -27.61
N ILE A 347 -10.11 0.70 -28.21
CA ILE A 347 -9.70 0.54 -29.61
C ILE A 347 -10.71 1.22 -30.54
N PHE A 348 -10.20 2.17 -31.34
CA PHE A 348 -10.92 3.04 -32.30
C PHE A 348 -11.75 4.19 -31.70
N GLU A 349 -11.71 4.44 -30.38
CA GLU A 349 -12.47 5.54 -29.75
C GLU A 349 -12.01 6.93 -30.15
N GLN A 350 -10.76 7.06 -30.59
CA GLN A 350 -10.16 8.31 -31.07
C GLN A 350 -10.92 8.91 -32.27
N THR A 351 -11.74 8.11 -32.96
CA THR A 351 -12.56 8.57 -34.09
C THR A 351 -13.96 9.06 -33.67
N SER A 352 -14.31 8.94 -32.39
CA SER A 352 -15.58 9.43 -31.87
C SER A 352 -15.61 10.96 -31.79
N GLN A 353 -16.77 11.55 -32.08
CA GLN A 353 -16.94 13.00 -32.25
C GLN A 353 -16.55 13.83 -31.01
N HIS A 354 -16.74 13.27 -29.81
CA HIS A 354 -16.47 13.94 -28.52
C HIS A 354 -15.20 13.46 -27.84
N TYR A 355 -14.36 12.67 -28.53
CA TYR A 355 -13.15 12.13 -27.92
C TYR A 355 -12.20 13.23 -27.44
N GLY A 356 -11.74 13.12 -26.20
CA GLY A 356 -10.85 14.10 -25.57
C GLY A 356 -11.56 15.33 -24.99
N GLU A 357 -12.89 15.40 -25.04
CA GLU A 357 -13.66 16.45 -24.39
C GLU A 357 -13.93 16.12 -22.92
N ILE A 358 -13.84 17.14 -22.07
CA ILE A 358 -14.18 17.07 -20.66
C ILE A 358 -15.26 18.12 -20.40
N TRP A 359 -16.44 17.65 -20.03
CA TRP A 359 -17.60 18.48 -19.77
C TRP A 359 -17.77 18.68 -18.28
N TYR A 360 -17.91 19.93 -17.86
CA TYR A 360 -18.15 20.34 -16.48
C TYR A 360 -19.57 20.89 -16.40
N ASP A 361 -20.36 20.38 -15.47
CA ASP A 361 -21.71 20.85 -15.15
C ASP A 361 -21.74 21.25 -13.68
N LEU A 362 -21.94 22.54 -13.40
CA LEU A 362 -22.02 23.09 -12.06
C LEU A 362 -23.37 23.78 -11.87
N GLY A 363 -24.27 23.13 -11.13
CA GLY A 363 -25.61 23.67 -10.87
C GLY A 363 -26.41 24.01 -12.14
N GLY A 364 -26.24 23.24 -13.22
CA GLY A 364 -26.94 23.42 -14.50
C GLY A 364 -26.23 24.34 -15.50
N LYS A 365 -25.11 24.97 -15.12
CA LYS A 365 -24.22 25.67 -16.06
C LYS A 365 -23.20 24.69 -16.60
N ARG A 366 -22.97 24.71 -17.93
CA ARG A 366 -22.03 23.79 -18.58
C ARG A 366 -20.88 24.51 -19.27
N ALA A 367 -19.70 23.94 -19.15
CA ALA A 367 -18.50 24.32 -19.90
C ALA A 367 -17.78 23.07 -20.42
N MET A 368 -17.12 23.19 -21.56
CA MET A 368 -16.28 22.15 -22.15
C MET A 368 -14.83 22.62 -22.12
N ASN A 369 -13.94 21.74 -21.67
CA ASN A 369 -12.49 21.92 -21.74
C ASN A 369 -11.84 20.64 -22.28
N ARG A 370 -10.60 20.74 -22.74
CA ARG A 370 -9.73 19.61 -23.13
C ARG A 370 -8.46 19.52 -22.28
N ALA A 371 -8.24 20.48 -21.38
CA ALA A 371 -7.12 20.48 -20.46
C ALA A 371 -7.27 19.39 -19.39
N THR A 372 -6.18 18.67 -19.12
CA THR A 372 -6.09 17.64 -18.07
C THR A 372 -5.19 18.06 -16.90
N THR A 373 -4.76 19.33 -16.90
CA THR A 373 -3.98 19.92 -15.81
C THR A 373 -4.90 20.34 -14.66
N ALA A 374 -4.34 20.45 -13.46
CA ALA A 374 -5.04 21.00 -12.30
C ALA A 374 -5.58 22.41 -12.60
N GLU A 375 -4.73 23.28 -13.16
CA GLU A 375 -5.07 24.65 -13.54
C GLU A 375 -6.29 24.71 -14.47
N GLY A 376 -6.31 23.92 -15.55
CA GLY A 376 -7.42 23.95 -16.51
C GLY A 376 -8.73 23.40 -15.95
N VAL A 377 -8.67 22.49 -14.98
CA VAL A 377 -9.84 21.99 -14.24
C VAL A 377 -10.36 23.07 -13.29
N LEU A 378 -9.48 23.72 -12.53
CA LEU A 378 -9.84 24.79 -11.61
C LEU A 378 -10.41 26.00 -12.33
N GLU A 379 -9.80 26.42 -13.44
CA GLU A 379 -10.28 27.50 -14.31
C GLU A 379 -11.74 27.24 -14.76
N ALA A 380 -12.02 26.04 -15.28
CA ALA A 380 -13.37 25.66 -15.72
C ALA A 380 -14.39 25.71 -14.56
N ILE A 381 -14.00 25.29 -13.36
CA ILE A 381 -14.87 25.31 -12.18
C ILE A 381 -15.12 26.75 -11.72
N TYR A 382 -14.09 27.58 -11.63
CA TYR A 382 -14.22 28.97 -11.19
C TYR A 382 -15.02 29.82 -12.18
N ASP A 383 -14.83 29.63 -13.48
CA ASP A 383 -15.62 30.29 -14.52
C ASP A 383 -17.11 29.95 -14.40
N LEU A 384 -17.45 28.68 -14.19
CA LEU A 384 -18.83 28.24 -13.97
C LEU A 384 -19.43 28.80 -12.67
N ALA A 385 -18.62 28.84 -11.61
CA ALA A 385 -19.01 29.39 -10.31
C ALA A 385 -19.12 30.93 -10.34
N GLY A 386 -18.54 31.60 -11.34
CA GLY A 386 -18.44 33.06 -11.39
C GLY A 386 -17.47 33.63 -10.34
N MET A 387 -16.47 32.85 -9.96
CA MET A 387 -15.44 33.24 -8.99
C MET A 387 -14.14 33.58 -9.71
N LYS A 388 -13.34 34.48 -9.15
CA LYS A 388 -11.98 34.72 -9.65
C LYS A 388 -11.04 33.69 -9.02
N PRO A 389 -10.12 33.10 -9.80
CA PRO A 389 -9.07 32.25 -9.25
C PRO A 389 -8.33 32.97 -8.12
N PRO A 390 -8.08 32.31 -6.99
CA PRO A 390 -7.31 32.91 -5.91
C PRO A 390 -5.86 33.16 -6.35
N VAL A 391 -5.20 34.11 -5.68
CA VAL A 391 -3.78 34.36 -5.93
C VAL A 391 -2.97 33.27 -5.22
N GLU A 392 -2.04 32.63 -5.93
CA GLU A 392 -1.11 31.68 -5.32
C GLU A 392 -0.23 32.40 -4.29
N THR A 393 -0.40 32.05 -3.01
CA THR A 393 0.38 32.59 -1.90
C THR A 393 1.30 31.55 -1.26
N ASP A 394 1.17 30.28 -1.64
CA ASP A 394 1.93 29.18 -1.05
C ASP A 394 3.41 29.25 -1.48
N GLU A 395 4.33 28.94 -0.57
CA GLU A 395 5.75 28.84 -0.91
C GLU A 395 5.97 27.69 -1.90
N ILE A 396 6.60 27.99 -3.04
CA ILE A 396 6.91 26.99 -4.06
C ILE A 396 7.89 25.97 -3.48
N PHE A 397 7.46 24.70 -3.44
CA PHE A 397 8.32 23.60 -3.03
C PHE A 397 9.51 23.45 -3.97
N ARG A 398 10.72 23.59 -3.43
CA ARG A 398 11.98 23.54 -4.20
C ARG A 398 12.63 22.16 -4.24
N GLY A 399 12.10 21.19 -3.49
CA GLY A 399 12.71 19.88 -3.32
C GLY A 399 14.00 19.90 -2.51
N HIS A 400 14.62 18.72 -2.42
CA HIS A 400 15.84 18.49 -1.65
C HIS A 400 16.93 17.85 -2.54
N PRO A 401 17.43 18.57 -3.57
CA PRO A 401 18.43 18.02 -4.48
C PRO A 401 19.69 17.63 -3.72
N LEU A 402 20.19 16.42 -3.95
CA LEU A 402 21.38 15.89 -3.28
C LEU A 402 22.17 14.98 -4.22
N ALA A 403 23.26 15.51 -4.77
CA ALA A 403 24.19 14.77 -5.61
C ALA A 403 25.25 14.04 -4.74
N VAL A 404 24.91 12.85 -4.24
CA VAL A 404 25.79 12.06 -3.36
C VAL A 404 25.89 10.59 -3.78
N ALA A 405 27.07 10.00 -3.63
CA ALA A 405 27.25 8.57 -3.82
C ALA A 405 26.86 7.79 -2.55
N PRO A 406 26.22 6.59 -2.65
CA PRO A 406 25.81 5.77 -1.51
C PRO A 406 27.00 5.04 -0.85
N LYS A 407 27.94 5.80 -0.28
CA LYS A 407 29.19 5.28 0.29
C LYS A 407 28.91 4.40 1.51
N GLY A 408 29.45 3.19 1.52
CA GLY A 408 29.31 2.25 2.65
C GLY A 408 28.02 1.44 2.67
N ALA A 409 26.97 1.84 1.93
CA ALA A 409 25.70 1.10 1.86
C ALA A 409 25.89 -0.36 1.43
N ALA A 410 26.74 -0.62 0.44
CA ALA A 410 27.04 -1.98 -0.02
C ALA A 410 27.67 -2.85 1.09
N ALA A 411 28.62 -2.30 1.85
CA ALA A 411 29.24 -3.01 2.96
C ALA A 411 28.23 -3.31 4.08
N VAL A 412 27.31 -2.37 4.34
CA VAL A 412 26.25 -2.55 5.34
C VAL A 412 25.25 -3.63 4.92
N PHE A 413 24.66 -3.52 3.73
CA PHE A 413 23.55 -4.39 3.32
C PHE A 413 23.99 -5.77 2.80
N TYR A 414 25.18 -5.87 2.20
CA TYR A 414 25.69 -7.15 1.67
C TYR A 414 26.73 -7.83 2.56
N GLY A 415 27.32 -7.10 3.52
CA GLY A 415 28.32 -7.63 4.46
C GLY A 415 27.82 -7.70 5.89
N ILE A 416 27.68 -6.54 6.53
CA ILE A 416 27.39 -6.43 7.97
C ILE A 416 26.03 -7.05 8.30
N TRP A 417 24.97 -6.72 7.56
CA TRP A 417 23.64 -7.23 7.81
C TRP A 417 23.57 -8.77 7.74
N PRO A 418 23.98 -9.43 6.62
CA PRO A 418 24.03 -10.89 6.57
C PRO A 418 24.85 -11.51 7.69
N ALA A 419 26.02 -10.93 8.01
CA ALA A 419 26.87 -11.43 9.10
C ALA A 419 26.16 -11.37 10.46
N LEU A 420 25.48 -10.27 10.78
CA LEU A 420 24.70 -10.12 12.01
C LEU A 420 23.52 -11.10 12.09
N VAL A 421 22.81 -11.32 10.97
CA VAL A 421 21.70 -12.28 10.91
C VAL A 421 22.21 -13.71 11.13
N VAL A 422 23.31 -14.10 10.47
CA VAL A 422 23.92 -15.43 10.63
C VAL A 422 24.45 -15.64 12.05
N ALA A 423 25.16 -14.65 12.60
CA ALA A 423 25.62 -14.69 13.98
C ALA A 423 24.45 -14.82 14.97
N GLY A 424 23.39 -14.02 14.78
CA GLY A 424 22.16 -14.09 15.58
C GLY A 424 21.52 -15.48 15.53
N ALA A 425 21.39 -16.06 14.33
CA ALA A 425 20.86 -17.40 14.15
C ALA A 425 21.71 -18.46 14.86
N PHE A 426 23.04 -18.34 14.80
CA PHE A 426 23.97 -19.24 15.47
C PHE A 426 23.85 -19.17 17.01
N PHE A 427 23.84 -17.97 17.58
CA PHE A 427 23.71 -17.80 19.03
C PHE A 427 22.37 -18.29 19.57
N VAL A 428 21.27 -18.07 18.84
CA VAL A 428 19.95 -18.56 19.24
C VAL A 428 19.89 -20.09 19.21
N ARG A 429 20.56 -20.75 18.26
CA ARG A 429 20.66 -22.22 18.23
C ARG A 429 21.52 -22.76 19.38
N ARG A 430 22.66 -22.12 19.68
CA ARG A 430 23.56 -22.56 20.75
C ARG A 430 22.96 -22.45 22.15
N ARG A 431 22.02 -21.51 22.39
CA ARG A 431 21.30 -21.41 23.67
C ARG A 431 20.22 -22.49 23.87
N ARG A 432 19.92 -23.28 22.83
CA ARG A 432 18.86 -24.32 22.86
C ARG A 432 19.39 -25.75 22.81
N ALA A 433 20.61 -25.94 22.31
CA ALA A 433 21.37 -27.18 22.47
C ALA A 433 22.03 -27.13 23.85
#